data_AF-A0A432F6U1-F1
#
_entry.id   AF-A0A432F6U1-F1
#
_cell.length_a   1.000
_cell.length_b   1.000
_cell.length_c   1.000
_cell.angle_alpha   90.00
_cell.angle_beta   90.00
_cell.angle_gamma   90.00
#
_symmetry.space_group_name_H-M   'P 1'
#
loop_
_entity.id
_entity.type
_entity.pdbx_description
1 polymer ?
#
loop_
_entity_poly.entity_id
_entity_poly.type
_entity_poly.pdbx_seq_one_letter_code
_entity_poly.pdbx_strand_id
1 'polypeptide(L)'
;MSRLKPLLKAYSGIFFLPSVRVGIALLLLTAVDPNIGLSGLVGVLSAYLFARFLGFSKTFLSLDYYIYNPLLVGLGIGFLFKLSPLTVALVVVSSILTFLLTLTLSNIFGYYLRLPVLSLPFVIVSTIVYLASYKYSNLFVYYLYPHAGNFISEEIPRWIEGFLRSLGEIIFYPDPLVGLVIFLILLRFSPILAFLSALGYYGGTLFEAILNGDFYTSFSSLSAFNYVLVALSLGGVFLIPHPRSYLLALLGVFVAVPIVQAVEIFFQNYGIPVFALPFNAVVLLFIYALGVVGYRYLTLHYLGTPEKTLDYFIAHQNRFPSIGREIGLPFSGRWTVWQSFDGEWTHKGPWKHALDFVITDEEGKTFKGNGYYLSDYYAYRKPVLSPVSGTVVEVVDGYPDNPPGQADKENNWGNYVLIQDWRGFYVLICHFAQNSIKVKKGDRVEKGTLLGLCGNSGYSPQPHIHMHVQLIPKVGSPTVPFAVESYVNSEGGFFDLAVPKKGEKIEAFYPDKVLYSKFNLLIDEEYKFIFSKNGKEREVTWLPMELFTLPTGTPNYTSDKGEVFFTVTTLKETAKF
;
A
#
# COMPACT_ATOMS: atom_id res chain seq x y z
N MET A 1 -1.32 -10.26 -32.19
CA MET A 1 -1.45 -10.89 -30.85
C MET A 1 -1.17 -9.96 -29.66
N SER A 2 -0.33 -8.92 -29.75
CA SER A 2 0.02 -8.08 -28.57
C SER A 2 -1.14 -7.29 -27.95
N ARG A 3 -2.10 -6.82 -28.77
CA ARG A 3 -3.24 -6.00 -28.31
C ARG A 3 -4.43 -6.79 -27.72
N LEU A 4 -4.49 -8.10 -27.94
CA LEU A 4 -5.58 -8.95 -27.44
C LEU A 4 -5.32 -9.41 -25.99
N LYS A 5 -4.05 -9.49 -25.59
CA LYS A 5 -3.66 -9.93 -24.24
C LYS A 5 -4.26 -9.07 -23.12
N PRO A 6 -4.24 -7.73 -23.18
CA PRO A 6 -4.85 -6.89 -22.14
C PRO A 6 -6.37 -7.09 -22.04
N LEU A 7 -7.04 -7.27 -23.18
CA LEU A 7 -8.48 -7.49 -23.24
C LEU A 7 -8.87 -8.79 -22.53
N LEU A 8 -8.13 -9.88 -22.79
CA LEU A 8 -8.33 -11.15 -22.11
C LEU A 8 -7.97 -11.05 -20.62
N LYS A 9 -6.88 -10.35 -20.27
CA LYS A 9 -6.53 -10.11 -18.87
C LYS A 9 -7.62 -9.36 -18.11
N ALA A 10 -8.32 -8.43 -18.74
CA ALA A 10 -9.41 -7.68 -18.11
C ALA A 10 -10.57 -8.57 -17.65
N TYR A 11 -10.96 -9.57 -18.45
CA TYR A 11 -11.96 -10.57 -18.03
C TYR A 11 -11.55 -11.26 -16.73
N SER A 12 -10.30 -11.72 -16.66
CA SER A 12 -9.75 -12.35 -15.45
C SER A 12 -9.46 -11.36 -14.32
N GLY A 13 -9.29 -10.08 -14.65
CA GLY A 13 -9.09 -8.98 -13.71
C GLY A 13 -10.34 -8.67 -12.87
N ILE A 14 -11.54 -9.06 -13.33
CA ILE A 14 -12.79 -8.99 -12.55
C ILE A 14 -12.65 -9.80 -11.25
N PHE A 15 -11.94 -10.92 -11.30
CA PHE A 15 -11.64 -11.79 -10.16
C PHE A 15 -10.24 -11.54 -9.57
N PHE A 16 -9.63 -10.40 -9.89
CA PHE A 16 -8.29 -10.02 -9.45
C PHE A 16 -7.18 -11.00 -9.86
N LEU A 17 -7.38 -11.76 -10.94
CA LEU A 17 -6.46 -12.81 -11.39
C LEU A 17 -5.99 -12.54 -12.84
N PRO A 18 -5.19 -11.49 -13.12
CA PRO A 18 -4.84 -11.08 -14.49
C PRO A 18 -4.02 -12.15 -15.26
N SER A 19 -4.72 -13.04 -15.94
CA SER A 19 -4.17 -14.19 -16.67
C SER A 19 -4.88 -14.34 -18.00
N VAL A 20 -4.12 -14.40 -19.10
CA VAL A 20 -4.68 -14.56 -20.45
C VAL A 20 -5.45 -15.89 -20.57
N ARG A 21 -4.97 -16.97 -19.94
CA ARG A 21 -5.62 -18.29 -20.00
C ARG A 21 -6.97 -18.27 -19.29
N VAL A 22 -7.01 -17.66 -18.11
CA VAL A 22 -8.25 -17.48 -17.33
C VAL A 22 -9.20 -16.55 -18.07
N GLY A 23 -8.68 -15.48 -18.65
CA GLY A 23 -9.45 -14.54 -19.47
C GLY A 23 -10.18 -15.20 -20.64
N ILE A 24 -9.52 -16.13 -21.34
CA ILE A 24 -10.15 -16.91 -22.42
C ILE A 24 -11.28 -17.78 -21.86
N ALA A 25 -11.04 -18.47 -20.74
CA ALA A 25 -12.07 -19.32 -20.13
C ALA A 25 -13.30 -18.51 -19.70
N LEU A 26 -13.09 -17.36 -19.05
CA LEU A 26 -14.18 -16.46 -18.64
C LEU A 26 -14.92 -15.85 -19.83
N LEU A 27 -14.20 -15.48 -20.90
CA LEU A 27 -14.82 -15.01 -22.13
C LEU A 27 -15.74 -16.09 -22.74
N LEU A 28 -15.26 -17.34 -22.80
CA LEU A 28 -16.06 -18.47 -23.29
C LEU A 28 -17.28 -18.74 -22.40
N LEU A 29 -17.17 -18.57 -21.09
CA LEU A 29 -18.31 -18.67 -20.18
C LEU A 29 -19.36 -17.58 -20.46
N THR A 30 -18.94 -16.33 -20.70
CA THR A 30 -19.90 -15.28 -21.08
C THR A 30 -20.52 -15.52 -22.47
N ALA A 31 -19.87 -16.31 -23.34
CA ALA A 31 -20.40 -16.65 -24.65
C ALA A 31 -21.49 -17.75 -24.60
N VAL A 32 -21.70 -18.40 -23.45
CA VAL A 32 -22.84 -19.31 -23.22
C VAL A 32 -24.16 -18.56 -23.43
N ASP A 33 -24.20 -17.28 -23.04
CA ASP A 33 -25.25 -16.36 -23.43
C ASP A 33 -24.70 -15.31 -24.42
N PRO A 34 -24.94 -15.48 -25.73
CA PRO A 34 -24.46 -14.54 -26.74
C PRO A 34 -24.90 -13.10 -26.51
N ASN A 35 -26.03 -12.85 -25.84
CA ASN A 35 -26.51 -11.51 -25.56
C ASN A 35 -25.57 -10.77 -24.61
N ILE A 36 -25.20 -11.44 -23.52
CA ILE A 36 -24.29 -10.91 -22.49
C ILE A 36 -22.87 -10.82 -23.05
N GLY A 37 -22.35 -11.93 -23.59
CA GLY A 37 -20.98 -12.01 -24.08
C GLY A 37 -20.66 -11.00 -25.19
N LEU A 38 -21.55 -10.86 -26.18
CA LEU A 38 -21.35 -9.88 -27.26
C LEU A 38 -21.44 -8.44 -26.77
N SER A 39 -22.38 -8.13 -25.87
CA SER A 39 -22.52 -6.78 -25.31
C SER A 39 -21.27 -6.38 -24.52
N GLY A 40 -20.70 -7.29 -23.73
CA GLY A 40 -19.42 -7.08 -23.06
C GLY A 40 -18.27 -6.76 -24.02
N LEU A 41 -18.14 -7.54 -25.11
CA LEU A 41 -17.11 -7.33 -26.14
C LEU A 41 -17.29 -5.99 -26.87
N VAL A 42 -18.51 -5.65 -27.26
CA VAL A 42 -18.84 -4.36 -27.90
C VAL A 42 -18.46 -3.21 -26.97
N GLY A 43 -18.76 -3.32 -25.67
CA GLY A 43 -18.43 -2.28 -24.71
C GLY A 43 -16.93 -2.00 -24.62
N VAL A 44 -16.12 -3.05 -24.50
CA VAL A 44 -14.65 -2.91 -24.46
C VAL A 44 -14.09 -2.35 -25.77
N LEU A 45 -14.56 -2.86 -26.91
CA LEU A 45 -14.12 -2.39 -28.23
C LEU A 45 -14.46 -0.91 -28.42
N SER A 46 -15.64 -0.48 -28.00
CA SER A 46 -16.09 0.92 -28.10
C SER A 46 -15.20 1.85 -27.28
N ALA A 47 -14.95 1.49 -26.01
CA ALA A 47 -14.06 2.25 -25.13
C ALA A 47 -12.62 2.30 -25.68
N TYR A 48 -12.11 1.18 -26.20
CA TYR A 48 -10.77 1.12 -26.79
C TYR A 48 -10.64 1.99 -28.06
N LEU A 49 -11.62 1.93 -28.96
CA LEU A 49 -11.62 2.74 -30.18
C LEU A 49 -11.67 4.22 -29.85
N PHE A 50 -12.47 4.61 -28.87
CA PHE A 50 -12.53 5.99 -28.39
C PHE A 50 -11.22 6.43 -27.71
N ALA A 51 -10.65 5.60 -26.84
CA ALA A 51 -9.33 5.88 -26.26
C ALA A 51 -8.24 6.00 -27.33
N ARG A 52 -8.32 5.21 -28.41
CA ARG A 52 -7.42 5.34 -29.57
C ARG A 52 -7.63 6.65 -30.32
N PHE A 53 -8.87 7.08 -30.51
CA PHE A 53 -9.20 8.38 -31.12
C PHE A 53 -8.58 9.55 -30.34
N LEU A 54 -8.53 9.46 -29.01
CA LEU A 54 -7.87 10.45 -28.14
C LEU A 54 -6.33 10.31 -28.05
N GLY A 55 -5.71 9.36 -28.75
CA GLY A 55 -4.28 9.08 -28.61
C GLY A 55 -3.88 8.34 -27.31
N PHE A 56 -4.87 7.88 -26.53
CA PHE A 56 -4.70 7.25 -25.21
C PHE A 56 -4.61 5.70 -25.26
N SER A 57 -4.49 5.11 -26.45
CA SER A 57 -4.59 3.64 -26.62
C SER A 57 -3.53 2.82 -25.87
N LYS A 58 -2.31 3.33 -25.68
CA LYS A 58 -1.25 2.61 -24.95
C LYS A 58 -1.57 2.53 -23.45
N THR A 59 -1.95 3.65 -22.86
CA THR A 59 -2.31 3.75 -21.44
C THR A 59 -3.59 3.00 -21.11
N PHE A 60 -4.57 3.01 -22.02
CA PHE A 60 -5.78 2.19 -21.91
C PHE A 60 -5.45 0.70 -21.76
N LEU A 61 -4.50 0.20 -22.54
CA LEU A 61 -4.10 -1.21 -22.55
C LEU A 61 -3.12 -1.59 -21.43
N SER A 62 -2.58 -0.63 -20.67
CA SER A 62 -1.63 -0.91 -19.58
C SER A 62 -2.30 -1.12 -18.23
N LEU A 63 -3.54 -0.65 -18.06
CA LEU A 63 -4.24 -0.65 -16.77
C LEU A 63 -5.60 -1.32 -16.90
N ASP A 64 -5.76 -2.44 -16.20
CA ASP A 64 -6.91 -3.34 -16.35
C ASP A 64 -8.26 -2.65 -16.05
N TYR A 65 -8.29 -1.67 -15.15
CA TYR A 65 -9.51 -0.96 -14.76
C TYR A 65 -10.10 -0.05 -15.84
N TYR A 66 -9.30 0.37 -16.83
CA TYR A 66 -9.85 1.04 -18.01
C TYR A 66 -10.62 0.09 -18.92
N ILE A 67 -10.39 -1.21 -18.79
CA ILE A 67 -10.95 -2.24 -19.66
C ILE A 67 -12.13 -2.93 -18.96
N TYR A 68 -11.96 -3.38 -17.72
CA TYR A 68 -13.02 -4.14 -17.04
C TYR A 68 -14.24 -3.29 -16.68
N ASN A 69 -14.10 -1.97 -16.46
CA ASN A 69 -15.25 -1.12 -16.17
C ASN A 69 -16.22 -1.03 -17.38
N PRO A 70 -15.75 -0.67 -18.60
CA PRO A 70 -16.57 -0.77 -19.81
C PRO A 70 -17.10 -2.18 -20.10
N LEU A 71 -16.32 -3.21 -19.79
CA LEU A 71 -16.74 -4.61 -19.92
C LEU A 71 -17.97 -4.91 -19.04
N LEU A 72 -17.91 -4.59 -17.74
CA LEU A 72 -19.01 -4.84 -16.80
C LEU A 72 -20.27 -4.06 -17.20
N VAL A 73 -20.15 -2.84 -17.71
CA VAL A 73 -21.30 -2.07 -18.25
C VAL A 73 -21.89 -2.78 -19.47
N GLY A 74 -21.07 -3.28 -20.38
CA GLY A 74 -21.54 -4.05 -21.53
C GLY A 74 -22.24 -5.34 -21.13
N LEU A 75 -21.66 -6.12 -20.20
CA LEU A 75 -22.28 -7.35 -19.67
C LEU A 75 -23.62 -7.03 -18.98
N GLY A 76 -23.66 -5.99 -18.14
CA GLY A 76 -24.88 -5.56 -17.46
C GLY A 76 -25.99 -5.13 -18.42
N ILE A 77 -25.68 -4.35 -19.46
CA ILE A 77 -26.68 -3.97 -20.48
C ILE A 77 -27.15 -5.21 -21.25
N GLY A 78 -26.26 -6.14 -21.58
CA GLY A 78 -26.62 -7.39 -22.27
C GLY A 78 -27.45 -8.36 -21.40
N PHE A 79 -27.33 -8.27 -20.08
CA PHE A 79 -28.20 -8.98 -19.14
C PHE A 79 -29.60 -8.34 -19.09
N LEU A 80 -29.67 -7.01 -19.14
CA LEU A 80 -30.93 -6.29 -19.00
C LEU A 80 -31.78 -6.26 -20.28
N PHE A 81 -31.13 -6.12 -21.44
CA PHE A 81 -31.82 -5.88 -22.71
C PHE A 81 -31.43 -6.91 -23.77
N LYS A 82 -32.38 -7.22 -24.66
CA LYS A 82 -32.11 -8.04 -25.85
C LYS A 82 -31.13 -7.33 -26.79
N LEU A 83 -30.17 -8.05 -27.35
CA LEU A 83 -29.28 -7.52 -28.38
C LEU A 83 -30.09 -7.05 -29.62
N SER A 84 -29.93 -5.77 -29.94
CA SER A 84 -30.56 -5.08 -31.06
C SER A 84 -29.63 -3.94 -31.50
N PRO A 85 -29.81 -3.35 -32.69
CA PRO A 85 -29.01 -2.19 -33.10
C PRO A 85 -29.08 -1.02 -32.09
N LEU A 86 -30.24 -0.85 -31.43
CA LEU A 86 -30.43 0.21 -30.44
C LEU A 86 -29.68 -0.08 -29.13
N THR A 87 -29.73 -1.32 -28.64
CA THR A 87 -29.00 -1.71 -27.42
C THR A 87 -27.49 -1.71 -27.66
N VAL A 88 -27.03 -2.08 -28.86
CA VAL A 88 -25.63 -1.92 -29.27
C VAL A 88 -25.21 -0.45 -29.23
N ALA A 89 -26.02 0.47 -29.77
CA ALA A 89 -25.73 1.91 -29.69
C ALA A 89 -25.67 2.40 -28.22
N LEU A 90 -26.57 1.90 -27.36
CA LEU A 90 -26.55 2.20 -25.94
C LEU A 90 -25.28 1.67 -25.25
N VAL A 91 -24.84 0.44 -25.55
CA VAL A 91 -23.58 -0.12 -25.05
C VAL A 91 -22.41 0.76 -25.47
N VAL A 92 -22.34 1.17 -26.74
CA VAL A 92 -21.26 2.03 -27.26
C VAL A 92 -21.17 3.33 -26.47
N VAL A 93 -22.29 4.05 -26.32
CA VAL A 93 -22.32 5.33 -25.60
C VAL A 93 -22.00 5.14 -24.12
N SER A 94 -22.58 4.12 -23.49
CA SER A 94 -22.38 3.85 -22.07
C SER A 94 -20.93 3.48 -21.78
N SER A 95 -20.30 2.64 -22.60
CA SER A 95 -18.90 2.26 -22.43
C SER A 95 -17.91 3.41 -22.67
N ILE A 96 -18.21 4.33 -23.59
CA ILE A 96 -17.43 5.58 -23.76
C ILE A 96 -17.55 6.44 -22.50
N LEU A 97 -18.78 6.64 -21.99
CA LEU A 97 -19.03 7.37 -20.75
C LEU A 97 -18.30 6.71 -19.57
N THR A 98 -18.34 5.39 -19.47
CA THR A 98 -17.63 4.63 -18.43
C THR A 98 -16.13 4.89 -18.50
N PHE A 99 -15.51 4.82 -19.68
CA PHE A 99 -14.09 5.10 -19.83
C PHE A 99 -13.73 6.53 -19.40
N LEU A 100 -14.50 7.53 -19.83
CA LEU A 100 -14.29 8.93 -19.44
C LEU A 100 -14.40 9.12 -17.92
N LEU A 101 -15.40 8.46 -17.30
CA LEU A 101 -15.59 8.51 -15.86
C LEU A 101 -14.47 7.77 -15.12
N THR A 102 -14.02 6.61 -15.61
CA THR A 102 -12.88 5.88 -15.06
C THR A 102 -11.61 6.73 -15.10
N LEU A 103 -11.32 7.40 -16.22
CA LEU A 103 -10.18 8.30 -16.35
C LEU A 103 -10.26 9.47 -15.36
N THR A 104 -11.44 10.06 -15.20
CA THR A 104 -11.63 11.20 -14.30
C THR A 104 -11.48 10.78 -12.83
N LEU A 105 -12.21 9.74 -12.42
CA LEU A 105 -12.24 9.29 -11.03
C LEU A 105 -10.91 8.67 -10.59
N SER A 106 -10.21 7.93 -11.45
CA SER A 106 -8.90 7.37 -11.11
C SER A 106 -7.85 8.44 -10.81
N ASN A 107 -7.86 9.56 -11.54
CA ASN A 107 -6.98 10.68 -11.25
C ASN A 107 -7.36 11.39 -9.95
N ILE A 108 -8.65 11.63 -9.69
CA ILE A 108 -9.12 12.26 -8.44
C ILE A 108 -8.78 11.39 -7.23
N PHE A 109 -9.13 10.10 -7.27
CA PHE A 109 -8.91 9.17 -6.18
C PHE A 109 -7.41 8.93 -5.94
N GLY A 110 -6.64 8.77 -7.00
CA GLY A 110 -5.19 8.58 -6.90
C GLY A 110 -4.48 9.81 -6.31
N TYR A 111 -4.84 11.01 -6.76
CA TYR A 111 -4.18 12.24 -6.33
C TYR A 111 -4.58 12.67 -4.91
N TYR A 112 -5.88 12.74 -4.62
CA TYR A 112 -6.37 13.29 -3.35
C TYR A 112 -6.48 12.26 -2.24
N LEU A 113 -6.86 11.03 -2.57
CA LEU A 113 -7.16 9.99 -1.57
C LEU A 113 -6.11 8.88 -1.53
N ARG A 114 -5.21 8.81 -2.53
CA ARG A 114 -4.26 7.71 -2.75
C ARG A 114 -4.98 6.35 -2.86
N LEU A 115 -6.17 6.34 -3.46
CA LEU A 115 -7.03 5.16 -3.60
C LEU A 115 -7.17 4.70 -5.06
N PRO A 116 -7.39 3.39 -5.29
CA PRO A 116 -7.88 2.88 -6.57
C PRO A 116 -9.33 3.30 -6.82
N VAL A 117 -9.75 3.29 -8.09
CA VAL A 117 -11.13 3.60 -8.50
C VAL A 117 -12.06 2.39 -8.48
N LEU A 118 -11.51 1.17 -8.47
CA LEU A 118 -12.24 -0.11 -8.50
C LEU A 118 -13.31 -0.14 -9.62
N SER A 119 -14.50 -0.69 -9.34
CA SER A 119 -15.62 -0.80 -10.27
C SER A 119 -16.67 0.31 -10.10
N LEU A 120 -16.34 1.37 -9.35
CA LEU A 120 -17.25 2.49 -9.11
C LEU A 120 -17.75 3.18 -10.41
N PRO A 121 -16.93 3.37 -11.47
CA PRO A 121 -17.41 3.91 -12.74
C PRO A 121 -18.46 3.04 -13.41
N PHE A 122 -18.27 1.71 -13.36
CA PHE A 122 -19.28 0.75 -13.84
C PHE A 122 -20.60 0.92 -13.08
N VAL A 123 -20.56 1.00 -11.75
CA VAL A 123 -21.76 1.15 -10.92
C VAL A 123 -22.51 2.43 -11.28
N ILE A 124 -21.82 3.57 -11.31
CA ILE A 124 -22.43 4.88 -11.61
C ILE A 124 -23.10 4.86 -12.99
N VAL A 125 -22.38 4.39 -14.02
CA VAL A 125 -22.94 4.37 -15.39
C VAL A 125 -24.09 3.38 -15.50
N SER A 126 -24.00 2.20 -14.88
CA SER A 126 -25.08 1.20 -14.94
C SER A 126 -26.34 1.69 -14.25
N THR A 127 -26.22 2.36 -13.10
CA THR A 127 -27.35 3.02 -12.42
C THR A 127 -27.99 4.10 -13.30
N ILE A 128 -27.19 4.94 -13.98
CA ILE A 128 -27.70 5.96 -14.90
C ILE A 128 -28.47 5.32 -16.06
N VAL A 129 -27.89 4.29 -16.68
CA VAL A 129 -28.51 3.59 -17.82
C VAL A 129 -29.82 2.93 -17.40
N TYR A 130 -29.85 2.29 -16.23
CA TYR A 130 -31.04 1.63 -15.69
C TYR A 130 -32.17 2.64 -15.38
N LEU A 131 -31.84 3.76 -14.74
CA LEU A 131 -32.81 4.82 -14.49
C LEU A 131 -33.33 5.44 -15.78
N ALA A 132 -32.45 5.66 -16.76
CA ALA A 132 -32.80 6.23 -18.04
C ALA A 132 -33.71 5.29 -18.87
N SER A 133 -33.53 3.96 -18.76
CA SER A 133 -34.36 3.02 -19.52
C SER A 133 -35.84 3.07 -19.17
N TYR A 134 -36.22 3.52 -17.98
CA TYR A 134 -37.63 3.78 -17.63
C TYR A 134 -38.31 4.83 -18.51
N LYS A 135 -37.54 5.70 -19.17
CA LYS A 135 -38.05 6.70 -20.11
C LYS A 135 -37.95 6.28 -21.57
N TYR A 136 -37.27 5.17 -21.86
CA TYR A 136 -37.01 4.73 -23.24
C TYR A 136 -37.98 3.65 -23.67
N SER A 137 -39.10 4.05 -24.29
CA SER A 137 -40.17 3.15 -24.76
C SER A 137 -39.67 2.04 -25.68
N ASN A 138 -38.65 2.32 -26.50
CA ASN A 138 -38.05 1.36 -27.45
C ASN A 138 -37.00 0.42 -26.83
N LEU A 139 -36.66 0.63 -25.55
CA LEU A 139 -35.78 -0.21 -24.75
C LEU A 139 -36.54 -0.86 -23.58
N PHE A 140 -37.85 -0.64 -23.49
CA PHE A 140 -38.67 -1.12 -22.39
C PHE A 140 -38.85 -2.64 -22.48
N VAL A 141 -38.36 -3.36 -21.47
CA VAL A 141 -38.58 -4.81 -21.33
C VAL A 141 -39.53 -5.01 -20.15
N TYR A 142 -40.69 -5.66 -20.38
CA TYR A 142 -41.68 -5.91 -19.32
C TYR A 142 -41.20 -6.91 -18.26
N TYR A 143 -40.21 -7.73 -18.60
CA TYR A 143 -39.55 -8.73 -17.75
C TYR A 143 -38.06 -8.77 -18.11
N LEU A 144 -37.17 -9.23 -17.22
CA LEU A 144 -35.77 -9.46 -17.58
C LEU A 144 -35.68 -10.36 -18.82
N TYR A 145 -34.67 -10.11 -19.67
CA TYR A 145 -34.47 -10.93 -20.86
C TYR A 145 -34.28 -12.40 -20.43
N PRO A 146 -35.03 -13.35 -21.01
CA PRO A 146 -34.91 -14.74 -20.61
C PRO A 146 -33.54 -15.28 -21.02
N HIS A 147 -32.71 -15.57 -20.02
CA HIS A 147 -31.43 -16.22 -20.19
C HIS A 147 -31.60 -17.75 -20.17
N ALA A 148 -30.70 -18.47 -20.84
CA ALA A 148 -30.74 -19.93 -20.87
C ALA A 148 -30.80 -20.50 -19.44
N GLY A 149 -31.78 -21.37 -19.18
CA GLY A 149 -32.13 -21.82 -17.83
C GLY A 149 -31.06 -22.68 -17.16
N ASN A 150 -31.21 -22.84 -15.84
CA ASN A 150 -30.35 -23.66 -14.97
C ASN A 150 -30.15 -25.06 -15.58
N PHE A 151 -28.93 -25.39 -15.99
CA PHE A 151 -28.60 -26.73 -16.51
C PHE A 151 -28.64 -27.82 -15.42
N ILE A 152 -28.57 -27.41 -14.15
CA ILE A 152 -28.64 -28.27 -12.97
C ILE A 152 -29.54 -27.59 -11.94
N SER A 153 -30.79 -28.06 -11.78
CA SER A 153 -31.72 -27.43 -10.84
C SER A 153 -32.31 -28.34 -9.76
N GLU A 154 -32.08 -29.66 -9.78
CA GLU A 154 -32.88 -30.55 -8.91
C GLU A 154 -32.17 -31.24 -7.74
N GLU A 155 -30.85 -31.10 -7.53
CA GLU A 155 -30.18 -31.85 -6.44
C GLU A 155 -29.08 -31.10 -5.63
N ILE A 156 -28.84 -29.80 -5.84
CA ILE A 156 -27.76 -29.08 -5.13
C ILE A 156 -28.30 -28.42 -3.84
N PRO A 157 -27.65 -28.62 -2.67
CA PRO A 157 -27.98 -27.88 -1.46
C PRO A 157 -27.90 -26.36 -1.64
N ARG A 158 -28.89 -25.60 -1.15
CA ARG A 158 -28.98 -24.14 -1.38
C ARG A 158 -27.75 -23.34 -0.96
N TRP A 159 -27.09 -23.73 0.13
CA TRP A 159 -25.86 -23.06 0.59
C TRP A 159 -24.70 -23.21 -0.39
N ILE A 160 -24.67 -24.30 -1.18
CA ILE A 160 -23.72 -24.50 -2.29
C ILE A 160 -24.23 -23.79 -3.54
N GLU A 161 -25.51 -23.94 -3.87
CA GLU A 161 -26.09 -23.30 -5.06
C GLU A 161 -25.94 -21.79 -5.03
N GLY A 162 -26.28 -21.13 -3.91
CA GLY A 162 -26.15 -19.68 -3.76
C GLY A 162 -24.71 -19.20 -3.83
N PHE A 163 -23.75 -20.00 -3.33
CA PHE A 163 -22.32 -19.70 -3.46
C PHE A 163 -21.90 -19.67 -4.93
N LEU A 164 -22.27 -20.70 -5.68
CA LEU A 164 -21.96 -20.81 -7.11
C LEU A 164 -22.67 -19.73 -7.92
N ARG A 165 -23.97 -19.48 -7.67
CA ARG A 165 -24.70 -18.39 -8.31
C ARG A 165 -24.07 -17.03 -8.03
N SER A 166 -23.61 -16.78 -6.81
CA SER A 166 -22.92 -15.53 -6.45
C SER A 166 -21.62 -15.33 -7.24
N LEU A 167 -20.87 -16.40 -7.52
CA LEU A 167 -19.69 -16.33 -8.38
C LEU A 167 -20.04 -16.04 -9.85
N GLY A 168 -21.14 -16.63 -10.34
CA GLY A 168 -21.66 -16.34 -11.69
C GLY A 168 -22.21 -14.92 -11.83
N GLU A 169 -22.85 -14.40 -10.79
CA GLU A 169 -23.44 -13.05 -10.73
C GLU A 169 -22.38 -11.96 -10.95
N ILE A 170 -21.12 -12.19 -10.55
CA ILE A 170 -20.00 -11.26 -10.78
C ILE A 170 -19.80 -10.94 -12.27
N ILE A 171 -20.15 -11.88 -13.17
CA ILE A 171 -20.12 -11.70 -14.62
C ILE A 171 -21.51 -11.60 -15.24
N PHE A 172 -22.53 -11.30 -14.43
CA PHE A 172 -23.95 -11.18 -14.83
C PHE A 172 -24.57 -12.48 -15.35
N TYR A 173 -24.11 -13.64 -14.87
CA TYR A 173 -24.69 -14.93 -15.25
C TYR A 173 -24.81 -15.86 -14.03
N PRO A 174 -25.86 -15.71 -13.20
CA PRO A 174 -26.04 -16.43 -11.93
C PRO A 174 -26.47 -17.88 -12.10
N ASP A 175 -25.66 -18.66 -12.82
CA ASP A 175 -25.82 -20.08 -13.06
C ASP A 175 -24.82 -20.91 -12.22
N PRO A 176 -25.27 -21.98 -11.54
CA PRO A 176 -24.39 -22.80 -10.71
C PRO A 176 -23.23 -23.46 -11.47
N LEU A 177 -23.39 -23.86 -12.73
CA LEU A 177 -22.28 -24.44 -13.51
C LEU A 177 -21.23 -23.38 -13.84
N VAL A 178 -21.66 -22.18 -14.23
CA VAL A 178 -20.73 -21.07 -14.48
C VAL A 178 -19.98 -20.72 -13.20
N GLY A 179 -20.68 -20.63 -12.07
CA GLY A 179 -20.09 -20.49 -10.75
C GLY A 179 -19.08 -21.57 -10.39
N LEU A 180 -19.40 -22.84 -10.69
CA LEU A 180 -18.53 -23.98 -10.43
C LEU A 180 -17.24 -23.89 -11.24
N VAL A 181 -17.34 -23.57 -12.54
CA VAL A 181 -16.17 -23.39 -13.40
C VAL A 181 -15.30 -22.23 -12.88
N ILE A 182 -15.89 -21.11 -12.50
CA ILE A 182 -15.17 -19.98 -11.89
C ILE A 182 -14.47 -20.41 -10.60
N PHE A 183 -15.15 -21.14 -9.72
CA PHE A 183 -14.54 -21.63 -8.48
C PHE A 183 -13.36 -22.57 -8.73
N LEU A 184 -13.49 -23.50 -9.69
CA LEU A 184 -12.41 -24.42 -10.08
C LEU A 184 -11.22 -23.67 -10.69
N ILE A 185 -11.47 -22.62 -11.46
CA ILE A 185 -10.43 -21.72 -11.97
C ILE A 185 -9.70 -21.06 -10.79
N LEU A 186 -10.43 -20.47 -9.83
CA LEU A 186 -9.81 -19.87 -8.65
C LEU A 186 -8.98 -20.91 -7.90
N LEU A 187 -9.54 -22.08 -7.61
CA LEU A 187 -8.85 -23.14 -6.87
C LEU A 187 -7.56 -23.59 -7.56
N ARG A 188 -7.56 -23.64 -8.90
CA ARG A 188 -6.39 -24.08 -9.67
C ARG A 188 -5.28 -23.05 -9.76
N PHE A 189 -5.62 -21.76 -9.86
CA PHE A 189 -4.68 -20.68 -10.14
C PHE A 189 -4.30 -19.86 -8.91
N SER A 190 -5.19 -19.76 -7.93
CA SER A 190 -4.96 -19.11 -6.64
C SER A 190 -5.86 -19.73 -5.55
N PRO A 191 -5.37 -20.77 -4.86
CA PRO A 191 -6.07 -21.36 -3.72
C PRO A 191 -6.44 -20.33 -2.64
N ILE A 192 -5.66 -19.26 -2.47
CA ILE A 192 -5.99 -18.18 -1.52
C ILE A 192 -7.24 -17.42 -1.97
N LEU A 193 -7.36 -17.05 -3.26
CA LEU A 193 -8.58 -16.42 -3.76
C LEU A 193 -9.79 -17.36 -3.69
N ALA A 194 -9.60 -18.66 -3.94
CA ALA A 194 -10.68 -19.64 -3.76
C ALA A 194 -11.16 -19.69 -2.30
N PHE A 195 -10.23 -19.77 -1.34
CA PHE A 195 -10.55 -19.69 0.09
C PHE A 195 -11.27 -18.39 0.45
N LEU A 196 -10.78 -17.24 -0.01
CA LEU A 196 -11.38 -15.93 0.27
C LEU A 196 -12.77 -15.79 -0.35
N SER A 197 -13.02 -16.38 -1.52
CA SER A 197 -14.36 -16.37 -2.12
C SER A 197 -15.37 -17.10 -1.23
N ALA A 198 -14.99 -18.26 -0.68
CA ALA A 198 -15.80 -19.00 0.27
C ALA A 198 -15.94 -18.26 1.61
N LEU A 199 -14.85 -17.70 2.14
CA LEU A 199 -14.86 -16.91 3.38
C LEU A 199 -15.81 -15.72 3.26
N GLY A 200 -15.78 -15.00 2.14
CA GLY A 200 -16.64 -13.87 1.87
C GLY A 200 -18.10 -14.27 1.81
N TYR A 201 -18.43 -15.26 0.97
CA TYR A 201 -19.79 -15.73 0.84
C TYR A 201 -20.35 -16.26 2.17
N TYR A 202 -19.74 -17.31 2.74
CA TYR A 202 -20.25 -17.96 3.94
C TYR A 202 -20.20 -17.05 5.17
N GLY A 203 -19.17 -16.21 5.30
CA GLY A 203 -19.09 -15.24 6.40
C GLY A 203 -20.21 -14.20 6.32
N GLY A 204 -20.43 -13.63 5.13
CA GLY A 204 -21.46 -12.60 4.93
C GLY A 204 -22.87 -13.15 5.05
N THR A 205 -23.19 -14.25 4.35
CA THR A 205 -24.55 -14.83 4.36
C THR A 205 -24.91 -15.43 5.71
N LEU A 206 -23.96 -16.01 6.45
CA LEU A 206 -24.22 -16.49 7.81
C LEU A 206 -24.50 -15.32 8.75
N PHE A 207 -23.72 -14.25 8.67
CA PHE A 207 -23.95 -13.06 9.49
C PHE A 207 -25.29 -12.41 9.16
N GLU A 208 -25.63 -12.29 7.88
CA GLU A 208 -26.95 -11.86 7.41
C GLU A 208 -28.08 -12.76 7.94
N ALA A 209 -27.93 -14.09 7.84
CA ALA A 209 -28.91 -15.05 8.34
C ALA A 209 -29.15 -14.93 9.85
N ILE A 210 -28.09 -14.67 10.63
CA ILE A 210 -28.19 -14.44 12.07
C ILE A 210 -28.98 -13.16 12.36
N LEU A 211 -28.77 -12.10 11.60
CA LEU A 211 -29.48 -10.82 11.78
C LEU A 211 -30.94 -10.89 11.35
N ASN A 212 -31.23 -11.55 10.23
CA ASN A 212 -32.58 -11.63 9.65
C ASN A 212 -33.40 -12.81 10.20
N GLY A 213 -32.77 -13.78 10.87
CA GLY A 213 -33.43 -14.97 11.40
C GLY A 213 -33.84 -16.01 10.33
N ASP A 214 -33.48 -15.78 9.07
CA ASP A 214 -33.85 -16.65 7.95
C ASP A 214 -32.60 -17.09 7.16
N PHE A 215 -32.18 -18.31 7.42
CA PHE A 215 -31.07 -18.95 6.72
C PHE A 215 -31.42 -19.26 5.27
N TYR A 216 -32.69 -19.57 4.96
CA TYR A 216 -33.08 -20.03 3.64
C TYR A 216 -32.95 -18.92 2.58
N THR A 217 -33.49 -17.74 2.88
CA THR A 217 -33.42 -16.58 1.98
C THR A 217 -32.01 -16.01 1.91
N SER A 218 -31.31 -15.92 3.04
CA SER A 218 -29.93 -15.39 3.09
C SER A 218 -28.95 -16.19 2.24
N PHE A 219 -29.04 -17.53 2.24
CA PHE A 219 -28.22 -18.40 1.38
C PHE A 219 -28.67 -18.43 -0.09
N SER A 220 -29.78 -17.80 -0.43
CA SER A 220 -30.28 -17.70 -1.81
C SER A 220 -30.11 -16.30 -2.39
N SER A 221 -29.59 -15.34 -1.60
CA SER A 221 -29.42 -13.95 -2.01
C SER A 221 -28.33 -13.82 -3.08
N LEU A 222 -28.69 -13.29 -4.25
CA LEU A 222 -27.73 -12.98 -5.30
C LEU A 222 -26.81 -11.82 -4.90
N SER A 223 -27.29 -10.89 -4.07
CA SER A 223 -26.52 -9.74 -3.56
C SER A 223 -25.26 -10.16 -2.80
N ALA A 224 -25.19 -11.41 -2.34
CA ALA A 224 -24.05 -11.99 -1.62
C ALA A 224 -22.73 -12.00 -2.43
N PHE A 225 -22.77 -11.81 -3.76
CA PHE A 225 -21.55 -11.60 -4.55
C PHE A 225 -20.73 -10.40 -4.07
N ASN A 226 -21.36 -9.38 -3.46
CA ASN A 226 -20.66 -8.26 -2.85
C ASN A 226 -19.74 -8.73 -1.70
N TYR A 227 -20.19 -9.68 -0.89
CA TYR A 227 -19.39 -10.24 0.20
C TYR A 227 -18.15 -10.96 -0.34
N VAL A 228 -18.33 -11.71 -1.44
CA VAL A 228 -17.24 -12.37 -2.17
C VAL A 228 -16.21 -11.34 -2.65
N LEU A 229 -16.64 -10.28 -3.34
CA LEU A 229 -15.73 -9.27 -3.87
C LEU A 229 -14.99 -8.50 -2.77
N VAL A 230 -15.65 -8.22 -1.63
CA VAL A 230 -15.01 -7.59 -0.46
C VAL A 230 -13.89 -8.48 0.08
N ALA A 231 -14.15 -9.77 0.29
CA ALA A 231 -13.16 -10.71 0.81
C ALA A 231 -11.99 -10.91 -0.17
N LEU A 232 -12.27 -11.08 -1.47
CA LEU A 232 -11.24 -11.19 -2.52
C LEU A 232 -10.35 -9.95 -2.56
N SER A 233 -10.96 -8.76 -2.49
CA SER A 233 -10.22 -7.50 -2.59
C SER A 233 -9.39 -7.21 -1.35
N LEU A 234 -10.02 -7.22 -0.17
CA LEU A 234 -9.29 -6.92 1.07
C LEU A 234 -8.27 -8.01 1.39
N GLY A 235 -8.69 -9.28 1.40
CA GLY A 235 -7.81 -10.38 1.83
C GLY A 235 -6.82 -10.87 0.77
N GLY A 236 -7.09 -10.61 -0.51
CA GLY A 236 -6.32 -11.18 -1.62
C GLY A 236 -5.52 -10.16 -2.44
N VAL A 237 -5.91 -8.88 -2.42
CA VAL A 237 -5.29 -7.85 -3.27
C VAL A 237 -4.69 -6.74 -2.43
N PHE A 238 -5.49 -6.08 -1.60
CA PHE A 238 -5.10 -4.87 -0.88
C PHE A 238 -4.40 -5.16 0.45
N LEU A 239 -4.53 -6.37 0.98
CA LEU A 239 -3.77 -6.82 2.14
C LEU A 239 -2.93 -8.03 1.78
N ILE A 240 -1.71 -8.05 2.30
CA ILE A 240 -0.81 -9.18 2.19
C ILE A 240 -1.43 -10.38 2.94
N PRO A 241 -1.47 -11.57 2.32
CA PRO A 241 -1.96 -12.80 2.97
C PRO A 241 -1.35 -13.04 4.35
N HIS A 242 -2.17 -12.92 5.37
CA HIS A 242 -1.77 -13.07 6.77
C HIS A 242 -3.03 -13.31 7.63
N PRO A 243 -2.97 -14.05 8.75
CA PRO A 243 -4.16 -14.30 9.58
C PRO A 243 -4.89 -13.01 10.01
N ARG A 244 -4.15 -11.95 10.34
CA ARG A 244 -4.73 -10.63 10.65
C ARG A 244 -5.43 -9.98 9.45
N SER A 245 -4.88 -10.15 8.25
CA SER A 245 -5.50 -9.66 7.02
C SER A 245 -6.79 -10.40 6.69
N TYR A 246 -6.84 -11.71 6.92
CA TYR A 246 -8.07 -12.49 6.75
C TYR A 246 -9.14 -12.14 7.78
N LEU A 247 -8.76 -11.85 9.02
CA LEU A 247 -9.68 -11.30 10.02
C LEU A 247 -10.23 -9.94 9.59
N LEU A 248 -9.38 -9.03 9.09
CA LEU A 248 -9.82 -7.73 8.56
C LEU A 248 -10.74 -7.89 7.34
N ALA A 249 -10.47 -8.84 6.45
CA ALA A 249 -11.34 -9.15 5.33
C ALA A 249 -12.72 -9.63 5.79
N LEU A 250 -12.78 -10.52 6.80
CA LEU A 250 -14.03 -10.99 7.39
C LEU A 250 -14.79 -9.84 8.09
N LEU A 251 -14.08 -8.96 8.80
CA LEU A 251 -14.69 -7.76 9.38
C LEU A 251 -15.25 -6.82 8.29
N GLY A 252 -14.52 -6.66 7.17
CA GLY A 252 -15.02 -5.93 6.01
C GLY A 252 -16.29 -6.55 5.45
N VAL A 253 -16.36 -7.89 5.36
CA VAL A 253 -17.57 -8.62 4.96
C VAL A 253 -18.73 -8.35 5.92
N PHE A 254 -18.51 -8.36 7.23
CA PHE A 254 -19.57 -8.03 8.21
C PHE A 254 -20.04 -6.57 8.10
N VAL A 255 -19.14 -5.63 7.80
CA VAL A 255 -19.53 -4.24 7.52
C VAL A 255 -20.30 -4.13 6.20
N ALA A 256 -20.03 -5.00 5.23
CA ALA A 256 -20.74 -5.04 3.96
C ALA A 256 -22.21 -5.48 4.12
N VAL A 257 -22.54 -6.39 5.05
CA VAL A 257 -23.91 -6.90 5.26
C VAL A 257 -24.94 -5.77 5.39
N PRO A 258 -24.87 -4.86 6.39
CA PRO A 258 -25.87 -3.79 6.50
C PRO A 258 -25.87 -2.84 5.31
N ILE A 259 -24.73 -2.62 4.64
CA ILE A 259 -24.65 -1.75 3.45
C ILE A 259 -25.34 -2.41 2.25
N VAL A 260 -25.14 -3.71 2.05
CA VAL A 260 -25.84 -4.49 1.00
C VAL A 260 -27.34 -4.39 1.21
N GLN A 261 -27.84 -4.68 2.42
CA GLN A 261 -29.27 -4.62 2.72
C GLN A 261 -29.85 -3.21 2.53
N ALA A 262 -29.13 -2.18 2.97
CA ALA A 262 -29.58 -0.80 2.81
C ALA A 262 -29.65 -0.37 1.33
N VAL A 263 -28.64 -0.72 0.53
CA VAL A 263 -28.62 -0.44 -0.90
C VAL A 263 -29.70 -1.24 -1.62
N GLU A 264 -29.91 -2.50 -1.24
CA GLU A 264 -30.95 -3.37 -1.79
C GLU A 264 -32.34 -2.79 -1.59
N ILE A 265 -32.70 -2.43 -0.35
CA ILE A 265 -33.98 -1.78 -0.05
C ILE A 265 -34.14 -0.48 -0.86
N PHE A 266 -33.11 0.36 -0.88
CA PHE A 266 -33.18 1.64 -1.58
C PHE A 266 -33.33 1.47 -3.10
N PHE A 267 -32.55 0.59 -3.72
CA PHE A 267 -32.53 0.38 -5.16
C PHE A 267 -33.72 -0.43 -5.66
N GLN A 268 -34.23 -1.41 -4.90
CA GLN A 268 -35.45 -2.14 -5.23
C GLN A 268 -36.66 -1.22 -5.39
N ASN A 269 -36.76 -0.12 -4.62
CA ASN A 269 -37.81 0.88 -4.78
C ASN A 269 -37.81 1.55 -6.17
N TYR A 270 -36.66 1.58 -6.83
CA TYR A 270 -36.49 2.09 -8.20
C TYR A 270 -36.28 0.96 -9.21
N GLY A 271 -36.47 -0.29 -8.79
CA GLY A 271 -36.24 -1.50 -9.57
C GLY A 271 -34.79 -1.75 -9.98
N ILE A 272 -33.80 -1.08 -9.40
CA ILE A 272 -32.39 -1.17 -9.79
C ILE A 272 -31.72 -2.35 -9.06
N PRO A 273 -30.80 -3.10 -9.71
CA PRO A 273 -29.95 -4.08 -9.02
C PRO A 273 -28.93 -3.39 -8.10
N VAL A 274 -28.54 -4.06 -7.00
CA VAL A 274 -27.54 -3.57 -6.03
C VAL A 274 -26.19 -3.25 -6.69
N PHE A 275 -25.85 -3.97 -7.76
CA PHE A 275 -24.53 -3.96 -8.41
C PHE A 275 -23.40 -4.11 -7.37
N ALA A 276 -22.20 -3.64 -7.70
CA ALA A 276 -21.04 -3.73 -6.82
C ALA A 276 -20.89 -2.49 -5.91
N LEU A 277 -21.95 -1.71 -5.68
CA LEU A 277 -21.86 -0.48 -4.87
C LEU A 277 -21.43 -0.75 -3.43
N PRO A 278 -22.05 -1.71 -2.69
CA PRO A 278 -21.62 -2.04 -1.34
C PRO A 278 -20.16 -2.48 -1.27
N PHE A 279 -19.73 -3.32 -2.22
CA PHE A 279 -18.35 -3.74 -2.37
C PHE A 279 -17.39 -2.55 -2.47
N ASN A 280 -17.65 -1.61 -3.38
CA ASN A 280 -16.78 -0.44 -3.58
C ASN A 280 -16.71 0.40 -2.31
N ALA A 281 -17.86 0.69 -1.69
CA ALA A 281 -17.93 1.54 -0.49
C ALA A 281 -17.10 0.96 0.66
N VAL A 282 -17.26 -0.33 0.95
CA VAL A 282 -16.54 -1.01 2.05
C VAL A 282 -15.05 -1.07 1.77
N VAL A 283 -14.66 -1.51 0.58
CA VAL A 283 -13.24 -1.70 0.27
C VAL A 283 -12.50 -0.37 0.32
N LEU A 284 -13.05 0.68 -0.32
CA LEU A 284 -12.48 2.02 -0.31
C LEU A 284 -12.33 2.59 1.11
N LEU A 285 -13.35 2.38 1.97
CA LEU A 285 -13.31 2.81 3.37
C LEU A 285 -12.17 2.12 4.13
N PHE A 286 -12.06 0.80 4.01
CA PHE A 286 -11.04 0.01 4.72
C PHE A 286 -9.64 0.37 4.26
N ILE A 287 -9.39 0.41 2.95
CA ILE A 287 -8.03 0.71 2.44
C ILE A 287 -7.62 2.15 2.78
N TYR A 288 -8.56 3.10 2.80
CA TYR A 288 -8.27 4.48 3.22
C TYR A 288 -7.88 4.53 4.69
N ALA A 289 -8.70 3.93 5.57
CA ALA A 289 -8.43 3.90 7.00
C ALA A 289 -7.09 3.19 7.32
N LEU A 290 -6.82 2.05 6.70
CA LEU A 290 -5.58 1.30 6.87
C LEU A 290 -4.37 2.04 6.29
N GLY A 291 -4.55 2.76 5.18
CA GLY A 291 -3.53 3.64 4.60
C GLY A 291 -3.14 4.79 5.52
N VAL A 292 -4.13 5.47 6.10
CA VAL A 292 -3.90 6.58 7.05
C VAL A 292 -3.17 6.12 8.31
N VAL A 293 -3.51 4.95 8.83
CA VAL A 293 -2.85 4.38 10.03
C VAL A 293 -1.48 3.76 9.70
N GLY A 294 -1.15 3.58 8.43
CA GLY A 294 0.11 2.96 8.00
C GLY A 294 0.17 1.47 8.34
N TYR A 295 -0.92 0.75 8.08
CA TYR A 295 -1.02 -0.68 8.38
C TYR A 295 0.05 -1.50 7.66
N ARG A 296 0.84 -2.28 8.41
CA ARG A 296 2.03 -2.99 7.92
C ARG A 296 1.77 -3.96 6.77
N TYR A 297 0.60 -4.60 6.72
CA TYR A 297 0.27 -5.58 5.69
C TYR A 297 -0.57 -4.99 4.56
N LEU A 298 -0.63 -3.67 4.41
CA LEU A 298 -1.22 -3.05 3.23
C LEU A 298 -0.34 -3.34 2.01
N THR A 299 -0.92 -3.92 0.96
CA THR A 299 -0.20 -4.26 -0.28
C THR A 299 0.21 -2.99 -1.03
N LEU A 300 1.52 -2.82 -1.22
CA LEU A 300 2.07 -1.74 -2.05
C LEU A 300 2.22 -2.15 -3.52
N HIS A 301 2.58 -3.42 -3.76
CA HIS A 301 2.81 -3.96 -5.10
C HIS A 301 2.10 -5.30 -5.25
N TYR A 302 1.05 -5.34 -6.06
CA TYR A 302 0.31 -6.55 -6.36
C TYR A 302 0.92 -7.27 -7.57
N LEU A 303 1.29 -8.55 -7.41
CA LEU A 303 1.96 -9.34 -8.46
C LEU A 303 1.02 -10.31 -9.19
N GLY A 304 -0.28 -10.00 -9.20
CA GLY A 304 -1.30 -10.72 -9.96
C GLY A 304 -1.93 -11.91 -9.23
N THR A 305 -1.29 -12.45 -8.18
CA THR A 305 -1.96 -13.36 -7.24
C THR A 305 -1.56 -13.03 -5.80
N PRO A 306 -2.40 -13.34 -4.80
CA PRO A 306 -2.04 -13.18 -3.40
C PRO A 306 -0.79 -14.00 -3.02
N GLU A 307 -0.65 -15.22 -3.56
CA GLU A 307 0.50 -16.09 -3.28
C GLU A 307 1.81 -15.44 -3.71
N LYS A 308 1.90 -14.98 -4.97
CA LYS A 308 3.09 -14.30 -5.48
C LYS A 308 3.37 -13.00 -4.73
N THR A 309 2.32 -12.31 -4.31
CA THR A 309 2.43 -11.06 -3.56
C THR A 309 2.95 -11.34 -2.14
N LEU A 310 2.51 -12.42 -1.50
CA LEU A 310 3.04 -12.89 -0.22
C LEU A 310 4.51 -13.30 -0.34
N ASP A 311 4.85 -14.11 -1.35
CA ASP A 311 6.22 -14.56 -1.58
C ASP A 311 7.15 -13.37 -1.78
N TYR A 312 6.74 -12.39 -2.59
CA TYR A 312 7.49 -11.15 -2.78
C TYR A 312 7.62 -10.35 -1.49
N PHE A 313 6.54 -10.21 -0.71
CA PHE A 313 6.58 -9.49 0.55
C PHE A 313 7.52 -10.14 1.58
N ILE A 314 7.46 -11.47 1.73
CA ILE A 314 8.34 -12.22 2.63
C ILE A 314 9.79 -12.13 2.15
N ALA A 315 10.03 -12.36 0.86
CA ALA A 315 11.36 -12.22 0.27
C ALA A 315 11.90 -10.81 0.46
N HIS A 316 11.08 -9.78 0.23
CA HIS A 316 11.46 -8.39 0.40
C HIS A 316 11.74 -8.06 1.88
N GLN A 317 10.91 -8.50 2.83
CA GLN A 317 11.17 -8.28 4.26
C GLN A 317 12.43 -8.99 4.77
N ASN A 318 12.66 -10.22 4.31
CA ASN A 318 13.84 -10.98 4.69
C ASN A 318 15.12 -10.41 4.05
N ARG A 319 15.00 -9.88 2.83
CA ARG A 319 16.13 -9.35 2.05
C ARG A 319 16.44 -7.89 2.36
N PHE A 320 15.42 -7.11 2.70
CA PHE A 320 15.51 -5.69 3.02
C PHE A 320 14.62 -5.42 4.24
N PRO A 321 15.17 -5.44 5.46
CA PRO A 321 14.44 -5.05 6.68
C PRO A 321 14.17 -3.53 6.75
N SER A 322 13.97 -2.90 5.59
CA SER A 322 13.57 -1.52 5.41
C SER A 322 12.16 -1.30 5.96
N ILE A 323 12.02 -0.29 6.81
CA ILE A 323 10.74 0.19 7.35
C ILE A 323 10.14 1.27 6.42
N GLY A 324 10.86 1.68 5.37
CA GLY A 324 10.52 2.75 4.44
C GLY A 324 10.76 4.16 5.00
N ARG A 325 11.37 4.24 6.19
CA ARG A 325 11.61 5.44 7.00
C ARG A 325 12.98 5.35 7.68
N GLU A 326 13.99 5.00 6.91
CA GLU A 326 15.37 4.98 7.34
C GLU A 326 15.93 6.39 7.26
N ILE A 327 16.52 6.89 8.34
CA ILE A 327 17.08 8.24 8.40
C ILE A 327 18.49 8.21 9.01
N GLY A 328 19.32 9.20 8.70
CA GLY A 328 20.63 9.36 9.32
C GLY A 328 20.57 9.87 10.75
N LEU A 329 21.73 9.90 11.41
CA LEU A 329 21.90 10.66 12.63
C LEU A 329 22.01 12.17 12.31
N PRO A 330 21.40 13.05 13.10
CA PRO A 330 21.38 14.49 12.84
C PRO A 330 22.66 15.20 13.34
N PHE A 331 23.79 14.50 13.42
CA PHE A 331 25.05 15.05 13.94
C PHE A 331 26.26 14.28 13.43
N SER A 332 27.43 14.90 13.60
CA SER A 332 28.73 14.26 13.43
C SER A 332 29.39 13.97 14.78
N GLY A 333 30.26 12.96 14.82
CA GLY A 333 30.94 12.53 16.04
C GLY A 333 30.06 11.67 16.95
N ARG A 334 30.56 11.40 18.16
CA ARG A 334 29.89 10.53 19.13
C ARG A 334 28.91 11.29 20.00
N TRP A 335 27.69 10.77 20.07
CA TRP A 335 26.63 11.25 20.95
C TRP A 335 26.01 10.07 21.70
N THR A 336 25.42 10.34 22.84
CA THR A 336 24.76 9.36 23.70
C THR A 336 23.25 9.47 23.50
N VAL A 337 22.59 8.33 23.29
CA VAL A 337 21.12 8.24 23.23
C VAL A 337 20.57 8.44 24.64
N TRP A 338 19.96 9.60 24.89
CA TRP A 338 19.41 9.93 26.21
C TRP A 338 18.03 9.31 26.44
N GLN A 339 17.19 9.36 25.41
CA GLN A 339 15.91 8.65 25.35
C GLN A 339 15.75 7.99 23.98
N SER A 340 15.12 6.82 23.97
CA SER A 340 14.79 6.08 22.75
C SER A 340 13.28 5.90 22.65
N PHE A 341 12.83 5.00 21.77
CA PHE A 341 11.43 4.65 21.64
C PHE A 341 10.89 4.11 22.97
N ASP A 342 9.61 4.38 23.23
CA ASP A 342 8.94 4.01 24.48
C ASP A 342 9.70 4.53 25.73
N GLY A 343 10.07 5.81 25.68
CA GLY A 343 10.87 6.50 26.68
C GLY A 343 10.24 6.53 28.08
N GLU A 344 11.10 6.74 29.08
CA GLU A 344 10.72 6.69 30.50
C GLU A 344 9.88 7.91 30.91
N TRP A 345 10.26 9.10 30.43
CA TRP A 345 9.65 10.37 30.81
C TRP A 345 8.79 10.94 29.69
N THR A 346 9.37 11.12 28.50
CA THR A 346 8.68 11.48 27.26
C THR A 346 8.58 10.25 26.35
N HIS A 347 8.11 10.42 25.11
CA HIS A 347 7.98 9.34 24.12
C HIS A 347 7.01 8.23 24.54
N LYS A 348 5.78 8.63 24.88
CA LYS A 348 4.69 7.70 25.22
C LYS A 348 3.49 7.86 24.29
N GLY A 349 2.68 6.80 24.22
CA GLY A 349 1.43 6.80 23.45
C GLY A 349 1.65 7.19 21.98
N PRO A 350 0.96 8.21 21.45
CA PRO A 350 1.13 8.66 20.07
C PRO A 350 2.53 9.17 19.72
N TRP A 351 3.34 9.61 20.69
CA TRP A 351 4.67 10.20 20.47
C TRP A 351 5.84 9.26 20.79
N LYS A 352 5.57 7.95 20.86
CA LYS A 352 6.54 6.95 21.33
C LYS A 352 7.73 6.68 20.42
N HIS A 353 7.69 7.08 19.15
CA HIS A 353 8.76 6.82 18.20
C HIS A 353 9.63 8.05 18.01
N ALA A 354 10.48 8.34 19.00
CA ALA A 354 11.37 9.50 19.01
C ALA A 354 12.70 9.19 19.71
N LEU A 355 13.74 9.94 19.36
CA LEU A 355 15.10 9.79 19.90
C LEU A 355 15.61 11.14 20.41
N ASP A 356 16.21 11.13 21.60
CA ASP A 356 16.91 12.28 22.17
C ASP A 356 18.40 11.99 22.28
N PHE A 357 19.22 12.96 21.90
CA PHE A 357 20.68 12.82 21.89
C PHE A 357 21.37 13.92 22.70
N VAL A 358 22.32 13.50 23.52
CA VAL A 358 23.23 14.36 24.31
C VAL A 358 24.67 14.01 24.01
N ILE A 359 25.63 14.80 24.49
CA ILE A 359 27.05 14.42 24.49
C ILE A 359 27.48 14.19 25.94
N THR A 360 28.14 13.07 26.20
CA THR A 360 28.65 12.74 27.54
C THR A 360 30.15 12.50 27.53
N ASP A 361 30.82 12.78 28.64
CA ASP A 361 32.21 12.37 28.87
C ASP A 361 32.36 10.86 29.17
N GLU A 362 33.55 10.44 29.58
CA GLU A 362 33.87 9.04 29.92
C GLU A 362 33.10 8.55 31.16
N GLU A 363 32.77 9.45 32.09
CA GLU A 363 31.99 9.17 33.31
C GLU A 363 30.47 9.18 33.04
N GLY A 364 30.05 9.57 31.84
CA GLY A 364 28.64 9.65 31.45
C GLY A 364 27.95 10.97 31.80
N LYS A 365 28.69 12.00 32.24
CA LYS A 365 28.11 13.32 32.54
C LYS A 365 27.89 14.12 31.26
N THR A 366 26.80 14.87 31.21
CA THR A 366 26.42 15.72 30.04
C THR A 366 27.09 17.10 30.03
N PHE A 367 27.79 17.46 31.11
CA PHE A 367 28.42 18.76 31.30
C PHE A 367 29.74 18.65 32.07
N LYS A 368 30.56 19.71 31.96
CA LYS A 368 31.76 19.94 32.77
C LYS A 368 31.47 20.84 33.97
N GLY A 369 32.28 20.75 35.03
CA GLY A 369 32.11 21.60 36.21
C GLY A 369 30.77 21.35 36.91
N ASN A 370 30.01 22.42 37.18
CA ASN A 370 28.76 22.36 37.96
C ASN A 370 27.47 22.35 37.10
N GLY A 371 27.56 22.57 35.78
CA GLY A 371 26.39 22.53 34.89
C GLY A 371 25.42 23.71 35.04
N TYR A 372 25.87 24.83 35.61
CA TYR A 372 25.00 26.00 35.84
C TYR A 372 24.78 26.84 34.58
N TYR A 373 25.70 26.77 33.63
CA TYR A 373 25.63 27.52 32.38
C TYR A 373 25.44 26.57 31.19
N LEU A 374 24.71 27.01 30.17
CA LEU A 374 24.56 26.25 28.92
C LEU A 374 25.91 25.88 28.29
N SER A 375 26.91 26.75 28.41
CA SER A 375 28.29 26.52 27.94
C SER A 375 29.04 25.39 28.66
N ASP A 376 28.52 24.91 29.79
CA ASP A 376 29.08 23.76 30.50
C ASP A 376 28.69 22.44 29.85
N TYR A 377 27.56 22.40 29.12
CA TYR A 377 27.05 21.20 28.48
C TYR A 377 27.78 20.91 27.18
N TYR A 378 28.23 19.67 27.01
CA TYR A 378 29.06 19.27 25.87
C TYR A 378 28.31 19.35 24.53
N ALA A 379 26.99 19.17 24.55
CA ALA A 379 26.12 19.24 23.38
C ALA A 379 25.82 20.68 22.94
N TYR A 380 25.88 21.66 23.84
CA TYR A 380 25.45 23.02 23.54
C TYR A 380 26.29 23.63 22.40
N ARG A 381 25.59 24.24 21.45
CA ARG A 381 26.11 24.83 20.21
C ARG A 381 26.88 23.86 19.30
N LYS A 382 26.70 22.54 19.44
CA LYS A 382 27.25 21.58 18.49
C LYS A 382 26.44 21.57 17.17
N PRO A 383 27.09 21.34 16.01
CA PRO A 383 26.40 21.31 14.73
C PRO A 383 25.31 20.23 14.67
N VAL A 384 24.17 20.60 14.11
CA VAL A 384 23.04 19.69 13.83
C VAL A 384 22.85 19.63 12.33
N LEU A 385 22.84 18.41 11.80
CA LEU A 385 22.83 18.10 10.37
C LEU A 385 21.50 17.50 9.94
N SER A 386 21.18 17.61 8.65
CA SER A 386 20.00 16.98 8.09
C SER A 386 20.15 15.45 8.06
N PRO A 387 19.24 14.69 8.70
CA PRO A 387 19.28 13.23 8.67
C PRO A 387 18.75 12.65 7.35
N VAL A 388 18.08 13.47 6.53
CA VAL A 388 17.46 13.07 5.27
C VAL A 388 17.74 14.08 4.16
N SER A 389 17.56 13.64 2.91
CA SER A 389 17.47 14.54 1.75
C SER A 389 16.01 14.88 1.48
N GLY A 390 15.68 16.16 1.30
CA GLY A 390 14.29 16.58 1.25
C GLY A 390 14.08 18.08 1.08
N THR A 391 12.85 18.52 1.30
CA THR A 391 12.46 19.94 1.28
C THR A 391 12.09 20.41 2.68
N VAL A 392 12.65 21.53 3.13
CA VAL A 392 12.28 22.15 4.41
C VAL A 392 10.87 22.73 4.29
N VAL A 393 9.94 22.24 5.09
CA VAL A 393 8.52 22.65 5.04
C VAL A 393 8.14 23.65 6.13
N GLU A 394 8.87 23.67 7.25
CA GLU A 394 8.64 24.58 8.36
C GLU A 394 9.93 24.80 9.16
N VAL A 395 10.12 26.04 9.65
CA VAL A 395 11.27 26.46 10.47
C VAL A 395 10.79 27.43 11.53
N VAL A 396 11.25 27.24 12.76
CA VAL A 396 11.08 28.17 13.89
C VAL A 396 12.44 28.34 14.57
N ASP A 397 12.94 29.58 14.69
CA ASP A 397 14.32 29.87 15.15
C ASP A 397 14.42 31.02 16.18
N GLY A 398 13.28 31.49 16.71
CA GLY A 398 13.24 32.71 17.54
C GLY A 398 13.20 32.50 19.06
N TYR A 399 12.85 31.30 19.54
CA TYR A 399 12.67 31.03 20.96
C TYR A 399 14.01 31.06 21.71
N PRO A 400 14.06 31.67 22.92
CA PRO A 400 15.27 31.69 23.72
C PRO A 400 15.64 30.29 24.23
N ASP A 401 16.93 30.08 24.46
CA ASP A 401 17.42 28.89 25.16
C ASP A 401 17.06 28.98 26.65
N ASN A 402 16.49 27.91 27.21
CA ASN A 402 16.16 27.86 28.63
C ASN A 402 17.42 27.77 29.48
N PRO A 403 17.45 28.36 30.69
CA PRO A 403 18.47 28.03 31.68
C PRO A 403 18.48 26.51 31.99
N PRO A 404 19.64 25.90 32.28
CA PRO A 404 19.70 24.50 32.69
C PRO A 404 18.74 24.18 33.85
N GLY A 405 18.04 23.05 33.73
CA GLY A 405 17.02 22.59 34.68
C GLY A 405 15.62 23.19 34.48
N GLN A 406 15.46 24.19 33.60
CA GLN A 406 14.17 24.77 33.24
C GLN A 406 13.72 24.32 31.86
N ALA A 407 12.41 24.37 31.61
CA ALA A 407 11.82 23.98 30.33
C ALA A 407 10.56 24.80 30.06
N ASP A 408 10.39 25.24 28.82
CA ASP A 408 9.18 25.90 28.34
C ASP A 408 8.11 24.83 28.05
N LYS A 409 7.00 24.90 28.80
CA LYS A 409 5.88 23.94 28.71
C LYS A 409 4.78 24.39 27.74
N GLU A 410 4.83 25.64 27.30
CA GLU A 410 3.87 26.19 26.34
C GLU A 410 4.36 25.92 24.92
N ASN A 411 5.65 26.17 24.68
CA ASN A 411 6.28 26.00 23.37
C ASN A 411 7.13 24.73 23.32
N ASN A 412 6.48 23.57 23.49
CA ASN A 412 7.18 22.28 23.68
C ASN A 412 8.30 21.98 22.68
N TRP A 413 8.13 22.35 21.40
CA TRP A 413 9.11 22.04 20.35
C TRP A 413 10.28 23.05 20.26
N GLY A 414 10.15 24.22 20.89
CA GLY A 414 11.16 25.28 20.84
C GLY A 414 11.50 25.72 19.42
N ASN A 415 12.79 25.87 19.13
CA ASN A 415 13.28 26.07 17.78
C ASN A 415 13.43 24.72 17.07
N TYR A 416 12.92 24.61 15.85
CA TYR A 416 12.86 23.34 15.11
C TYR A 416 12.94 23.51 13.60
N VAL A 417 13.27 22.41 12.93
CA VAL A 417 13.21 22.27 11.47
C VAL A 417 12.38 21.04 11.14
N LEU A 418 11.38 21.21 10.26
CA LEU A 418 10.58 20.11 9.71
C LEU A 418 10.94 19.91 8.24
N ILE A 419 11.34 18.70 7.88
CA ILE A 419 11.81 18.34 6.54
C ILE A 419 10.90 17.27 5.95
N GLN A 420 10.40 17.49 4.74
CA GLN A 420 9.71 16.47 3.96
C GLN A 420 10.73 15.64 3.18
N ASP A 421 10.84 14.36 3.51
CA ASP A 421 11.60 13.39 2.74
C ASP A 421 10.88 13.10 1.42
N TRP A 422 11.64 12.85 0.36
CA TRP A 422 11.09 12.53 -0.96
C TRP A 422 10.22 11.26 -0.97
N ARG A 423 10.40 10.36 0.01
CA ARG A 423 9.55 9.17 0.28
C ARG A 423 8.17 9.53 0.86
N GLY A 424 7.92 10.80 1.19
CA GLY A 424 6.59 11.31 1.55
C GLY A 424 6.27 11.33 3.05
N PHE A 425 7.26 11.12 3.92
CA PHE A 425 7.16 11.35 5.36
C PHE A 425 7.89 12.62 5.77
N TYR A 426 7.73 13.03 7.03
CA TYR A 426 8.35 14.24 7.57
C TYR A 426 9.23 13.92 8.77
N VAL A 427 10.42 14.53 8.82
CA VAL A 427 11.35 14.44 9.94
C VAL A 427 11.36 15.75 10.69
N LEU A 428 11.03 15.71 11.97
CA LEU A 428 11.08 16.87 12.87
C LEU A 428 12.32 16.78 13.75
N ILE A 429 13.07 17.87 13.82
CA ILE A 429 14.26 18.02 14.68
C ILE A 429 14.05 19.28 15.52
N CYS A 430 14.20 19.18 16.83
CA CYS A 430 13.82 20.24 17.78
C CYS A 430 14.97 20.67 18.70
N HIS A 431 14.69 21.68 19.52
CA HIS A 431 15.56 22.23 20.56
C HIS A 431 16.85 22.88 20.00
N PHE A 432 16.77 23.50 18.83
CA PHE A 432 17.87 24.30 18.28
C PHE A 432 18.18 25.52 19.15
N ALA A 433 19.43 25.98 19.12
CA ALA A 433 19.86 27.19 19.79
C ALA A 433 19.21 28.41 19.16
N GLN A 434 18.94 29.43 19.96
CA GLN A 434 18.27 30.65 19.49
C GLN A 434 19.04 31.28 18.31
N ASN A 435 18.32 31.62 17.23
CA ASN A 435 18.84 32.26 16.02
C ASN A 435 20.02 31.48 15.39
N SER A 436 20.00 30.15 15.44
CA SER A 436 21.09 29.30 14.96
C SER A 436 20.78 28.58 13.65
N ILE A 437 19.50 28.47 13.28
CA ILE A 437 19.09 27.73 12.09
C ILE A 437 19.54 28.48 10.82
N LYS A 438 20.11 27.73 9.88
CA LYS A 438 20.72 28.24 8.63
C LYS A 438 19.88 28.03 7.39
N VAL A 439 18.84 27.21 7.49
CA VAL A 439 17.91 26.89 6.40
C VAL A 439 16.60 27.65 6.58
N LYS A 440 15.87 27.85 5.48
CA LYS A 440 14.53 28.44 5.48
C LYS A 440 13.52 27.51 4.81
N LYS A 441 12.23 27.76 5.09
CA LYS A 441 11.13 27.08 4.41
C LYS A 441 11.27 27.19 2.89
N GLY A 442 11.16 26.04 2.21
CA GLY A 442 11.31 25.90 0.76
C GLY A 442 12.70 25.46 0.31
N ASP A 443 13.72 25.51 1.17
CA ASP A 443 15.07 25.05 0.82
C ASP A 443 15.08 23.54 0.58
N ARG A 444 15.87 23.11 -0.41
CA ARG A 444 16.23 21.70 -0.58
C ARG A 444 17.51 21.42 0.20
N VAL A 445 17.49 20.36 0.99
CA VAL A 445 18.62 19.91 1.79
C VAL A 445 19.00 18.49 1.40
N GLU A 446 20.30 18.21 1.39
CA GLU A 446 20.82 16.84 1.32
C GLU A 446 21.16 16.33 2.72
N LYS A 447 21.20 15.01 2.88
CA LYS A 447 21.70 14.39 4.11
C LYS A 447 23.10 14.94 4.45
N GLY A 448 23.29 15.36 5.69
CA GLY A 448 24.51 16.01 6.17
C GLY A 448 24.55 17.54 6.00
N THR A 449 23.54 18.17 5.37
CA THR A 449 23.44 19.64 5.30
C THR A 449 23.35 20.23 6.71
N LEU A 450 24.12 21.27 7.01
CA LEU A 450 24.05 21.98 8.29
C LEU A 450 22.69 22.67 8.44
N LEU A 451 21.91 22.25 9.44
CA LEU A 451 20.61 22.85 9.75
C LEU A 451 20.74 24.01 10.74
N GLY A 452 21.57 23.84 11.78
CA GLY A 452 21.71 24.81 12.86
C GLY A 452 22.61 24.27 13.97
N LEU A 453 22.46 24.80 15.19
CA LEU A 453 23.24 24.36 16.34
C LEU A 453 22.33 23.84 17.45
N CYS A 454 22.81 22.86 18.22
CA CYS A 454 22.10 22.33 19.38
C CYS A 454 21.92 23.40 20.44
N GLY A 455 20.69 23.55 20.93
CA GLY A 455 20.31 24.50 21.96
C GLY A 455 19.65 23.82 23.14
N ASN A 456 18.83 24.61 23.83
CA ASN A 456 18.02 24.22 24.97
C ASN A 456 16.65 24.93 24.95
N SER A 457 16.09 25.19 23.77
CA SER A 457 14.78 25.86 23.61
C SER A 457 13.61 24.88 23.76
N GLY A 458 12.42 25.35 24.16
CA GLY A 458 11.21 24.51 24.28
C GLY A 458 11.17 23.62 25.52
N TYR A 459 10.55 22.43 25.45
CA TYR A 459 10.49 21.48 26.57
C TYR A 459 11.83 20.74 26.73
N SER A 460 12.90 21.49 26.97
CA SER A 460 14.27 20.99 27.03
C SER A 460 14.92 21.41 28.35
N PRO A 461 15.10 20.49 29.32
CA PRO A 461 15.70 20.79 30.61
C PRO A 461 17.23 20.90 30.56
N GLN A 462 17.88 20.37 29.53
CA GLN A 462 19.31 20.48 29.27
C GLN A 462 19.59 20.41 27.76
N PRO A 463 20.70 20.97 27.26
CA PRO A 463 21.02 20.92 25.85
C PRO A 463 21.03 19.51 25.26
N HIS A 464 20.13 19.26 24.30
CA HIS A 464 19.99 17.99 23.60
C HIS A 464 19.28 18.20 22.25
N ILE A 465 19.30 17.18 21.39
CA ILE A 465 18.52 17.17 20.14
C ILE A 465 17.48 16.07 20.19
N HIS A 466 16.23 16.47 20.00
CA HIS A 466 15.09 15.58 19.79
C HIS A 466 14.89 15.37 18.28
N MET A 467 14.64 14.13 17.87
CA MET A 467 14.32 13.77 16.48
C MET A 467 13.20 12.72 16.41
N HIS A 468 12.22 12.93 15.51
CA HIS A 468 11.21 11.92 15.21
C HIS A 468 10.71 11.97 13.75
N VAL A 469 9.87 10.99 13.38
CA VAL A 469 9.19 10.93 12.09
C VAL A 469 7.66 11.00 12.24
N GLN A 470 6.99 11.75 11.37
CA GLN A 470 5.54 11.89 11.28
C GLN A 470 5.04 11.81 9.82
N LEU A 471 3.75 11.53 9.61
CA LEU A 471 3.14 11.40 8.27
C LEU A 471 2.39 12.65 7.78
N ILE A 472 2.21 13.64 8.65
CA ILE A 472 1.44 14.85 8.38
C ILE A 472 2.36 16.06 8.60
N PRO A 473 2.32 17.10 7.73
CA PRO A 473 3.12 18.31 7.85
C PRO A 473 2.60 19.26 8.95
N LYS A 474 2.22 18.73 10.11
CA LYS A 474 1.75 19.51 11.26
C LYS A 474 2.62 19.13 12.46
N VAL A 475 3.31 20.12 13.04
CA VAL A 475 4.16 19.88 14.21
C VAL A 475 3.39 19.21 15.34
N GLY A 476 4.00 18.21 15.97
CA GLY A 476 3.39 17.41 17.05
C GLY A 476 2.35 16.38 16.62
N SER A 477 2.28 16.03 15.33
CA SER A 477 1.47 14.89 14.88
C SER A 477 1.96 13.57 15.50
N PRO A 478 1.12 12.53 15.55
CA PRO A 478 1.54 11.21 16.02
C PRO A 478 2.79 10.70 15.28
N THR A 479 3.73 10.19 16.07
CA THR A 479 5.00 9.65 15.57
C THR A 479 4.83 8.24 15.02
N VAL A 480 5.59 7.92 13.97
CA VAL A 480 5.60 6.59 13.34
C VAL A 480 6.98 5.93 13.48
N PRO A 481 7.06 4.59 13.50
CA PRO A 481 8.33 3.90 13.70
C PRO A 481 9.28 4.15 12.53
N PHE A 482 10.53 4.44 12.85
CA PHE A 482 11.63 4.68 11.91
C PHE A 482 12.89 3.94 12.37
N ALA A 483 13.89 3.84 11.51
CA ALA A 483 15.19 3.24 11.83
C ALA A 483 16.33 4.21 11.50
N VAL A 484 17.43 4.12 12.23
CA VAL A 484 18.67 4.81 11.88
C VAL A 484 19.40 3.96 10.84
N GLU A 485 19.81 4.58 9.73
CA GLU A 485 20.41 3.90 8.58
C GLU A 485 21.64 3.08 8.97
N SER A 486 22.75 3.72 9.34
CA SER A 486 23.94 3.00 9.75
C SER A 486 24.68 3.77 10.83
N TYR A 487 24.99 3.10 11.93
CA TYR A 487 25.76 3.67 13.04
C TYR A 487 26.66 2.64 13.69
N VAL A 488 27.67 3.14 14.38
CA VAL A 488 28.60 2.35 15.19
C VAL A 488 28.40 2.75 16.64
N ASN A 489 28.38 1.76 17.53
CA ASN A 489 28.40 2.02 18.96
C ASN A 489 29.85 2.05 19.51
N SER A 490 30.02 2.54 20.73
CA SER A 490 31.34 2.60 21.40
C SER A 490 32.00 1.25 21.67
N GLU A 491 31.25 0.14 21.59
CA GLU A 491 31.75 -1.23 21.78
C GLU A 491 32.25 -1.84 20.46
N GLY A 492 32.28 -1.07 19.37
CA GLY A 492 32.67 -1.54 18.05
C GLY A 492 31.58 -2.35 17.34
N GLY A 493 30.34 -2.32 17.83
CA GLY A 493 29.18 -2.90 17.16
C GLY A 493 28.72 -2.02 16.00
N PHE A 494 28.58 -2.62 14.82
CA PHE A 494 27.97 -1.99 13.66
C PHE A 494 26.49 -2.37 13.59
N PHE A 495 25.64 -1.36 13.43
CA PHE A 495 24.20 -1.53 13.31
C PHE A 495 23.73 -0.88 12.01
N ASP A 496 22.95 -1.65 11.26
CA ASP A 496 22.26 -1.19 10.06
C ASP A 496 20.75 -1.34 10.30
N LEU A 497 19.99 -0.31 9.93
CA LEU A 497 18.54 -0.26 10.03
C LEU A 497 18.02 -0.59 11.44
N ALA A 498 18.61 0.04 12.46
CA ALA A 498 18.28 -0.23 13.86
C ALA A 498 17.80 1.02 14.60
N VAL A 499 17.09 0.81 15.70
CA VAL A 499 16.72 1.87 16.65
C VAL A 499 17.76 1.86 17.78
N PRO A 500 18.57 2.92 17.95
CA PRO A 500 19.56 3.01 19.01
C PRO A 500 18.92 2.89 20.39
N LYS A 501 19.54 2.14 21.31
CA LYS A 501 19.00 1.95 22.66
C LYS A 501 19.44 3.08 23.60
N LYS A 502 18.62 3.37 24.62
CA LYS A 502 18.96 4.32 25.68
C LYS A 502 20.33 3.96 26.29
N GLY A 503 21.20 4.95 26.43
CA GLY A 503 22.55 4.82 26.99
C GLY A 503 23.64 4.46 25.96
N GLU A 504 23.28 4.06 24.73
CA GLU A 504 24.29 3.78 23.71
C GLU A 504 25.01 5.06 23.28
N LYS A 505 26.35 5.02 23.25
CA LYS A 505 27.18 6.03 22.59
C LYS A 505 27.32 5.64 21.12
N ILE A 506 26.80 6.45 20.23
CA ILE A 506 26.72 6.17 18.79
C ILE A 506 27.38 7.25 17.95
N GLU A 507 27.91 6.86 16.80
CA GLU A 507 28.39 7.78 15.77
C GLU A 507 27.91 7.31 14.38
N ALA A 508 27.72 8.26 13.48
CA ALA A 508 27.33 7.95 12.11
C ALA A 508 28.44 7.15 11.42
N PHE A 509 28.08 6.04 10.77
CA PHE A 509 29.02 5.25 9.99
C PHE A 509 29.16 5.83 8.59
N TYR A 510 30.39 6.15 8.20
CA TYR A 510 30.71 6.59 6.84
C TYR A 510 31.53 5.50 6.15
N PRO A 511 31.05 4.92 5.03
CA PRO A 511 31.80 3.90 4.33
C PRO A 511 33.12 4.48 3.83
N ASP A 512 34.19 3.71 4.00
CA ASP A 512 35.51 4.05 3.46
C ASP A 512 35.41 4.08 1.92
N LYS A 513 35.73 5.23 1.32
CA LYS A 513 35.60 5.44 -0.13
C LYS A 513 36.49 4.50 -0.95
N VAL A 514 37.66 4.14 -0.44
CA VAL A 514 38.60 3.23 -1.12
C VAL A 514 38.01 1.82 -1.12
N LEU A 515 37.51 1.34 0.03
CA LEU A 515 36.82 0.07 0.10
C LEU A 515 35.57 0.06 -0.76
N TYR A 516 34.73 1.09 -0.68
CA TYR A 516 33.54 1.22 -1.52
C TYR A 516 33.88 1.10 -3.02
N SER A 517 34.96 1.77 -3.47
CA SER A 517 35.42 1.66 -4.86
C SER A 517 35.91 0.27 -5.26
N LYS A 518 36.50 -0.49 -4.32
CA LYS A 518 36.95 -1.87 -4.54
C LYS A 518 35.80 -2.87 -4.61
N PHE A 519 34.66 -2.54 -4.00
CA PHE A 519 33.42 -3.32 -4.06
C PHE A 519 32.43 -2.81 -5.11
N ASN A 520 32.89 -2.00 -6.06
CA ASN A 520 32.11 -1.60 -7.21
C ASN A 520 32.16 -2.71 -8.28
N LEU A 521 31.50 -3.83 -7.98
CA LEU A 521 31.52 -5.06 -8.75
C LEU A 521 30.88 -4.82 -10.12
N LEU A 522 31.60 -5.09 -11.21
CA LEU A 522 31.10 -4.95 -12.57
C LEU A 522 30.12 -6.07 -12.89
N ILE A 523 29.00 -5.72 -13.52
CA ILE A 523 28.02 -6.69 -14.05
C ILE A 523 28.75 -7.57 -15.08
N ASP A 524 28.36 -8.85 -15.14
CA ASP A 524 28.94 -9.86 -16.04
C ASP A 524 30.39 -10.28 -15.76
N GLU A 525 31.00 -9.83 -14.67
CA GLU A 525 32.29 -10.34 -14.18
C GLU A 525 32.11 -11.42 -13.11
N GLU A 526 32.80 -12.55 -13.25
CA GLU A 526 32.77 -13.61 -12.25
C GLU A 526 33.71 -13.27 -11.08
N TYR A 527 33.16 -13.12 -9.88
CA TYR A 527 33.90 -12.90 -8.66
C TYR A 527 33.99 -14.17 -7.83
N LYS A 528 35.18 -14.45 -7.30
CA LYS A 528 35.42 -15.59 -6.40
C LYS A 528 35.70 -15.06 -5.00
N PHE A 529 34.84 -15.44 -4.07
CA PHE A 529 34.95 -15.07 -2.66
C PHE A 529 35.38 -16.29 -1.85
N ILE A 530 36.38 -16.12 -0.99
CA ILE A 530 36.78 -17.13 -0.01
C ILE A 530 36.22 -16.68 1.34
N PHE A 531 35.21 -17.41 1.83
CA PHE A 531 34.59 -17.15 3.12
C PHE A 531 35.23 -18.02 4.19
N SER A 532 35.88 -17.43 5.18
CA SER A 532 36.36 -18.15 6.36
C SER A 532 35.42 -17.92 7.55
N LYS A 533 34.86 -18.99 8.12
CA LYS A 533 34.12 -18.93 9.38
C LYS A 533 34.64 -20.00 10.32
N ASN A 534 35.11 -19.60 11.51
CA ASN A 534 35.70 -20.49 12.50
C ASN A 534 36.84 -21.37 11.92
N GLY A 535 37.67 -20.80 11.04
CA GLY A 535 38.80 -21.50 10.41
C GLY A 535 38.44 -22.48 9.29
N LYS A 536 37.15 -22.57 8.91
CA LYS A 536 36.72 -23.31 7.72
C LYS A 536 36.48 -22.34 6.58
N GLU A 537 37.19 -22.56 5.49
CA GLU A 537 37.05 -21.78 4.26
C GLU A 537 36.04 -22.43 3.32
N ARG A 538 35.23 -21.59 2.67
CA ARG A 538 34.31 -21.96 1.60
C ARG A 538 34.49 -20.99 0.45
N GLU A 539 34.81 -21.52 -0.72
CA GLU A 539 34.80 -20.74 -1.95
C GLU A 539 33.37 -20.59 -2.45
N VAL A 540 33.01 -19.36 -2.83
CA VAL A 540 31.73 -19.03 -3.45
C VAL A 540 32.03 -18.20 -4.69
N THR A 541 31.62 -18.73 -5.83
CA THR A 541 31.62 -18.03 -7.10
C THR A 541 30.32 -17.24 -7.24
N TRP A 542 30.41 -16.01 -7.71
CA TRP A 542 29.29 -15.11 -7.86
C TRP A 542 29.39 -14.31 -9.15
N LEU A 543 28.29 -14.29 -9.91
CA LEU A 543 28.16 -13.53 -11.15
C LEU A 543 27.04 -12.48 -10.95
N PRO A 544 27.36 -11.19 -10.80
CA PRO A 544 26.38 -10.11 -10.77
C PRO A 544 25.69 -9.96 -12.12
N MET A 545 24.35 -10.08 -12.14
CA MET A 545 23.54 -10.02 -13.35
C MET A 545 22.72 -8.72 -13.46
N GLU A 546 22.25 -8.15 -12.34
CA GLU A 546 21.48 -6.90 -12.34
C GLU A 546 21.89 -5.97 -11.20
N LEU A 547 22.04 -4.69 -11.53
CA LEU A 547 22.17 -3.59 -10.58
C LEU A 547 20.79 -2.97 -10.34
N PHE A 548 20.37 -2.89 -9.08
CA PHE A 548 19.21 -2.08 -8.68
C PHE A 548 19.58 -1.20 -7.50
N THR A 549 19.03 0.01 -7.47
CA THR A 549 19.26 0.97 -6.39
C THR A 549 18.10 0.87 -5.41
N LEU A 550 18.40 0.68 -4.13
CA LEU A 550 17.39 0.78 -3.08
C LEU A 550 16.83 2.21 -3.01
N PRO A 551 15.63 2.40 -2.44
CA PRO A 551 15.12 3.72 -2.09
C PRO A 551 16.16 4.55 -1.31
N THR A 552 16.92 3.92 -0.42
CA THR A 552 18.03 4.52 0.35
C THR A 552 19.21 5.02 -0.51
N GLY A 553 19.19 4.83 -1.84
CA GLY A 553 20.26 5.22 -2.75
C GLY A 553 21.43 4.23 -2.80
N THR A 554 21.37 3.12 -2.06
CA THR A 554 22.43 2.10 -2.05
C THR A 554 22.29 1.15 -3.27
N PRO A 555 23.30 1.08 -4.14
CA PRO A 555 23.34 0.11 -5.23
C PRO A 555 23.50 -1.31 -4.70
N ASN A 556 22.74 -2.25 -5.26
CA ASN A 556 22.74 -3.67 -4.91
C ASN A 556 22.77 -4.54 -6.18
N TYR A 557 23.36 -5.73 -6.07
CA TYR A 557 23.60 -6.64 -7.20
C TYR A 557 22.93 -8.00 -6.99
N THR A 558 22.23 -8.54 -8.01
CA THR A 558 21.65 -9.90 -7.98
C THR A 558 22.58 -10.95 -8.61
N SER A 559 22.46 -12.22 -8.20
CA SER A 559 23.14 -13.35 -8.87
C SER A 559 22.22 -14.18 -9.76
N ASP A 560 22.81 -14.99 -10.64
CA ASP A 560 22.18 -16.02 -11.47
C ASP A 560 21.24 -16.98 -10.70
N LYS A 561 21.52 -17.23 -9.42
CA LYS A 561 20.73 -18.07 -8.51
C LYS A 561 19.78 -17.29 -7.60
N GLY A 562 19.83 -15.96 -7.60
CA GLY A 562 19.01 -15.08 -6.75
C GLY A 562 19.36 -15.10 -5.25
N GLU A 563 20.49 -15.71 -4.87
CA GLU A 563 20.74 -16.15 -3.49
C GLU A 563 21.67 -15.26 -2.65
N VAL A 564 22.33 -14.22 -3.20
CA VAL A 564 23.32 -13.45 -2.41
C VAL A 564 23.28 -11.95 -2.70
N PHE A 565 23.14 -11.14 -1.64
CA PHE A 565 23.39 -9.69 -1.63
C PHE A 565 24.47 -9.39 -0.58
N PHE A 566 25.46 -8.59 -0.95
CA PHE A 566 26.41 -8.01 -0.01
C PHE A 566 25.99 -6.58 0.30
N THR A 567 25.71 -6.29 1.57
CA THR A 567 25.93 -4.93 2.11
C THR A 567 27.32 -4.97 2.75
N VAL A 568 28.30 -4.32 2.14
CA VAL A 568 29.67 -4.31 2.68
C VAL A 568 29.80 -3.19 3.70
N THR A 569 29.82 -3.55 4.98
CA THR A 569 30.13 -2.65 6.09
C THR A 569 31.16 -3.32 7.00
N THR A 570 32.44 -3.02 6.77
CA THR A 570 33.52 -3.52 7.64
C THR A 570 33.84 -2.50 8.72
N LEU A 571 33.62 -2.91 9.97
CA LEU A 571 34.17 -2.30 11.16
C LEU A 571 35.69 -2.21 11.06
N LYS A 572 36.24 -1.04 11.44
CA LYS A 572 37.64 -0.93 11.85
C LYS A 572 37.80 -1.77 13.12
N GLU A 573 38.12 -3.04 12.96
CA GLU A 573 39.18 -3.72 13.71
C GLU A 573 39.33 -5.16 13.20
N THR A 574 40.54 -5.46 12.73
CA THR A 574 41.06 -6.80 12.43
C THR A 574 40.32 -7.65 11.39
N ALA A 575 40.41 -7.25 10.12
CA ALA A 575 40.52 -8.21 9.03
C ALA A 575 41.76 -7.84 8.20
N LYS A 576 42.83 -8.64 8.32
CA LYS A 576 43.83 -8.70 7.25
C LYS A 576 43.16 -9.47 6.11
N PHE A 577 43.01 -8.80 4.97
CA PHE A 577 42.56 -9.40 3.72
C PHE A 577 43.43 -10.58 3.31
#